data_AF-A0A061SFN4-F1
#
_entry.id   AF-A0A061SFN4-F1
#
_cell.length_a   1.000
_cell.length_b   1.000
_cell.length_c   1.000
_cell.angle_alpha   90.00
_cell.angle_beta   90.00
_cell.angle_gamma   90.00
#
_symmetry.space_group_name_H-M   'P 1'
#
loop_
_entity.id
_entity.type
_entity.pdbx_description
1 polymer ?
#
loop_
_entity_poly.entity_id
_entity_poly.type
_entity_poly.pdbx_seq_one_letter_code
_entity_poly.pdbx_strand_id
1 'polypeptide(L)' 'QIDVLTKGDNNYGDDRVLYAKNQQWLHKEHIMGRAAGYLPYVGMVTILMNDYPYIKYLLIGVLGLLVVTSKE' A
#
# COMPACT_ATOMS: atom_id res chain seq x y z
N GLN A 1 30.46 -6.32 4.90
CA GLN A 1 29.31 -6.40 3.98
C GLN A 1 28.13 -6.93 4.79
N ILE A 2 26.93 -6.37 4.64
CA ILE A 2 25.75 -6.87 5.37
C ILE A 2 24.95 -7.72 4.40
N ASP A 3 24.68 -8.96 4.79
CA ASP A 3 23.83 -9.88 4.06
C ASP A 3 22.43 -9.82 4.64
N VAL A 4 21.44 -9.60 3.76
CA VAL A 4 20.05 -9.42 4.16
C VAL A 4 19.22 -10.58 3.65
N LEU A 5 18.37 -11.12 4.51
CA LEU A 5 17.34 -12.09 4.18
C LEU A 5 15.97 -11.45 4.38
N THR A 6 15.15 -11.47 3.35
CA THR A 6 13.77 -10.98 3.43
C THR A 6 12.84 -12.10 3.83
N LYS A 7 11.82 -11.70 4.58
CA LYS A 7 10.69 -12.52 4.95
C LYS A 7 9.43 -11.66 4.83
N GLY A 8 8.40 -12.21 4.21
CA GLY A 8 7.04 -11.66 4.25
C GLY A 8 6.48 -11.49 5.66
N ASP A 9 5.43 -10.69 5.76
CA ASP A 9 4.74 -10.38 7.01
C ASP A 9 3.92 -11.57 7.57
N ASN A 10 3.48 -12.49 6.72
CA ASN A 10 2.67 -13.64 7.12
C ASN A 10 3.02 -14.93 6.36
N ASN A 11 4.26 -15.40 6.49
CA ASN A 11 4.71 -16.64 5.88
C ASN A 11 5.54 -17.52 6.83
N TYR A 12 5.43 -18.84 6.66
CA TYR A 12 6.20 -19.80 7.45
C TYR A 12 7.69 -19.80 7.06
N GLY A 13 8.01 -19.64 5.77
CA GLY A 13 9.37 -19.64 5.24
C GLY A 13 9.99 -18.25 5.04
N ASP A 14 11.21 -18.21 4.53
CA ASP A 14 11.88 -17.02 4.00
C ASP A 14 11.55 -16.82 2.51
N ASP A 15 11.90 -15.66 1.94
CA ASP A 15 11.53 -15.31 0.56
C ASP A 15 12.56 -15.79 -0.49
N ARG A 16 13.49 -16.71 -0.16
CA ARG A 16 14.57 -17.13 -1.07
C ARG A 16 14.07 -17.73 -2.39
N VAL A 17 12.88 -18.33 -2.37
CA VAL A 17 12.23 -18.87 -3.58
C VAL A 17 11.91 -17.78 -4.61
N LEU A 18 11.85 -16.52 -4.19
CA LEU A 18 11.60 -15.36 -5.05
C LEU A 18 12.91 -14.69 -5.52
N TYR A 19 14.07 -15.13 -5.04
CA TYR A 19 15.35 -14.58 -5.45
C TYR A 19 15.77 -15.10 -6.83
N ALA A 20 16.72 -14.40 -7.46
CA ALA A 20 17.33 -14.89 -8.68
C ALA A 20 18.01 -16.25 -8.48
N LYS A 21 18.20 -17.01 -9.56
CA LYS A 21 18.84 -18.32 -9.51
C LYS A 21 20.22 -18.24 -8.83
N ASN A 22 20.46 -19.13 -7.86
CA ASN A 22 21.68 -19.19 -7.04
C ASN A 22 21.94 -17.99 -6.11
N GLN A 23 20.97 -17.08 -5.93
CA GLN A 23 21.08 -15.96 -5.00
C GLN A 23 20.53 -16.38 -3.63
N GLN A 24 21.38 -16.33 -2.60
CA GLN A 24 21.01 -16.72 -1.23
C GLN A 24 20.78 -15.53 -0.28
N TRP A 25 21.35 -14.38 -0.64
CA TRP A 25 21.35 -13.16 0.18
C TRP A 25 21.12 -11.93 -0.69
N LEU A 26 20.53 -10.90 -0.10
CA LEU A 26 20.44 -9.57 -0.68
C LEU A 26 21.57 -8.70 -0.15
N HIS A 27 22.14 -7.89 -1.04
CA HIS A 27 23.13 -6.87 -0.70
C HIS A 27 22.51 -5.49 -0.90
N LYS A 28 23.24 -4.45 -0.48
CA LYS A 28 22.74 -3.07 -0.50
C LYS A 28 22.30 -2.63 -1.91
N GLU A 29 22.99 -3.06 -2.96
CA GLU A 29 22.58 -2.78 -4.35
C GLU A 29 21.21 -3.36 -4.74
N HIS A 30 20.75 -4.41 -4.06
CA HIS A 30 19.43 -5.01 -4.32
C HIS A 30 18.30 -4.31 -3.55
N ILE A 31 18.61 -3.41 -2.61
CA ILE A 31 17.64 -2.76 -1.73
C ILE A 31 17.38 -1.34 -2.24
N MET A 32 16.19 -1.13 -2.82
CA MET A 32 15.77 0.18 -3.32
C MET A 32 15.56 1.20 -2.19
N GLY A 33 15.06 0.76 -1.04
CA GLY A 33 14.74 1.64 0.08
C GLY A 33 14.14 0.91 1.26
N ARG A 34 13.76 1.66 2.29
CA ARG A 34 13.05 1.17 3.47
C ARG A 34 11.80 1.99 3.71
N ALA A 35 10.73 1.36 4.19
CA ALA A 35 9.56 2.09 4.67
C ALA A 35 9.99 2.98 5.85
N ALA A 36 9.75 4.29 5.74
CA ALA A 36 10.08 5.26 6.79
C ALA A 36 8.87 5.61 7.68
N GLY A 37 7.66 5.26 7.24
CA GLY A 37 6.41 5.47 7.94
C GLY A 37 5.25 4.86 7.17
N TYR A 38 4.10 4.70 7.83
CA TYR A 38 2.87 4.21 7.21
C TYR A 38 1.66 4.92 7.82
N LEU A 39 0.59 5.08 7.05
CA LEU A 39 -0.67 5.67 7.51
C LEU A 39 -1.72 4.56 7.64
N PRO A 40 -1.98 4.05 8.86
CA PRO A 40 -3.00 3.03 9.04
C PRO A 40 -4.39 3.60 8.74
N TYR A 41 -5.31 2.72 8.34
CA TYR A 41 -6.74 2.99 8.13
C TYR A 41 -7.13 3.90 6.95
N VAL A 42 -6.21 4.67 6.35
CA VAL A 42 -6.53 5.53 5.18
C VAL A 42 -7.17 4.73 4.04
N GLY A 43 -6.65 3.52 3.77
CA GLY A 43 -7.20 2.63 2.75
C GLY A 43 -8.62 2.12 3.05
N MET A 44 -9.09 2.18 4.30
CA MET A 44 -10.46 1.75 4.64
C MET A 44 -11.52 2.63 3.98
N VAL A 45 -11.24 3.91 3.76
CA VAL A 45 -12.16 4.81 3.03
C VAL A 45 -12.37 4.28 1.61
N THR A 46 -11.29 3.87 0.95
CA THR A 46 -11.36 3.30 -0.40
C THR A 46 -12.11 1.96 -0.41
N ILE A 47 -11.84 1.08 0.56
CA ILE A 47 -12.56 -0.20 0.70
C ILE A 47 -14.06 0.06 0.87
N LEU A 48 -14.44 0.98 1.78
CA LEU A 48 -15.83 1.33 2.03
C LEU A 48 -16.53 1.86 0.77
N MET A 49 -15.88 2.75 0.02
CA MET A 49 -16.40 3.28 -1.25
C MET A 49 -16.52 2.22 -2.35
N ASN A 50 -15.71 1.17 -2.28
CA ASN A 50 -15.76 0.06 -3.23
C ASN A 50 -16.87 -0.92 -2.88
N ASP A 51 -16.95 -1.32 -1.62
CA ASP A 51 -17.90 -2.32 -1.13
C ASP A 51 -19.34 -1.78 -1.07
N TYR A 52 -19.50 -0.46 -0.88
CA TYR A 52 -20.79 0.22 -0.89
C TYR A 52 -20.82 1.33 -1.94
N PRO A 53 -21.19 1.02 -3.20
CA PRO A 53 -21.21 2.00 -4.30
C PRO A 53 -22.07 3.24 -4.03
N TYR A 54 -23.14 3.10 -3.23
CA TYR A 54 -23.99 4.23 -2.85
C TYR A 54 -23.23 5.29 -2.04
N ILE A 55 -22.27 4.90 -1.20
CA ILE A 55 -21.42 5.84 -0.45
C ILE A 55 -20.57 6.66 -1.41
N LYS A 56 -20.02 6.03 -2.45
CA LYS A 56 -19.27 6.72 -3.51
C LYS A 56 -20.13 7.77 -4.22
N TYR A 57 -21.35 7.41 -4.63
CA TYR A 57 -22.25 8.37 -5.29
C TYR A 57 -22.70 9.51 -4.37
N LEU A 58 -22.99 9.21 -3.10
CA LEU A 58 -23.30 10.22 -2.10
C LEU A 58 -22.14 11.22 -1.94
N LEU A 59 -20.92 10.71 -1.84
CA LEU A 59 -19.71 11.53 -1.66
C LEU A 59 -19.47 12.44 -2.86
N ILE A 60 -19.58 11.92 -4.09
CA ILE A 60 -19.51 12.71 -5.32
C ILE A 60 -20.64 13.75 -5.37
N GLY A 61 -21.86 13.38 -4.98
CA GLY A 61 -23.00 14.29 -4.94
C GLY A 61 -22.80 15.44 -3.95
N VAL A 62 -22.30 15.15 -2.75
CA VAL A 62 -21.98 16.17 -1.73
C VAL A 62 -20.85 17.07 -2.22
N LEU A 63 -19.79 16.51 -2.81
CA LEU A 63 -18.69 17.32 -3.37
C LEU A 63 -19.17 18.21 -4.51
N GLY A 64 -19.99 17.68 -5.43
CA GLY A 64 -20.57 18.47 -6.52
C GLY A 64 -21.46 19.60 -6.00
N LEU A 65 -22.30 19.31 -5.01
CA LEU A 65 -23.15 20.33 -4.37
C LEU A 65 -22.29 21.38 -3.64
N LEU A 66 -21.26 20.95 -2.91
CA LEU A 66 -20.32 21.85 -2.24
C LEU A 66 -19.66 22.77 -3.26
N VAL A 67 -19.13 22.24 -4.37
CA VAL A 67 -18.52 23.03 -5.46
C VAL A 67 -19.50 24.04 -6.05
N VAL A 68 -20.75 23.64 -6.31
CA VAL A 68 -21.77 24.55 -6.87
C VAL A 68 -22.20 25.63 -5.86
N THR A 69 -22.19 25.31 -4.56
CA THR A 69 -22.64 26.21 -3.49
C THR A 69 -21.50 27.08 -2.94
N SER A 70 -20.24 26.70 -3.18
CA SER A 70 -19.09 27.52 -2.84
C SER A 70 -19.00 28.66 -3.85
N LYS A 71 -19.44 29.84 -3.40
CA LYS A 71 -19.17 31.10 -4.09
C LYS A 71 -17.80 31.58 -3.65
N GLU A 72 -16.85 31.54 -4.59
CA GLU A 72 -15.44 31.94 -4.48
C GLU A 72 -14.70 31.42 -3.23
#